data_AF-T1CE15-F1
#
_entry.id   AF-T1CE15-F1
#
_cell.length_a   1.000
_cell.length_b   1.000
_cell.length_c   1.000
_cell.angle_alpha   90.00
_cell.angle_beta   90.00
_cell.angle_gamma   90.00
#
_symmetry.space_group_name_H-M   'P 1'
#
loop_
_entity.id
_entity.type
_entity.pdbx_description
1 polymer ?
#
loop_
_entity_poly.entity_id
_entity_poly.type
_entity_poly.pdbx_seq_one_letter_code
_entity_poly.pdbx_strand_id
1 'polypeptide(L)'
;GEPRMPYSSVIEKVNRSGKLVISVDIPSGINSTIAVKPEMTVTFTDVKIPMNENNSGQIIIKDIGISKNDIFSTGPGDLLFYPYPDKESHKGMNGNLGIMGGWKFHGSAIIAAKGAHSTSPDLVKIFINNRNYQIIGSQVYSTMVIDCEENEDYIEDILKSSCILMGPGMGEDDHEMSTMARILEASNVPVVLDAAGIMLLKSRGMSSMGKDIVITPHKGEFRKLTGMEPTEANAEETARKLGVTVIIKGPQDIITDGINTITGIGGTPRMTMGGTGDLLAGIIGGLMSKGMPAMRAVS
;
A
#
# COMPACT_ATOMS: atom_id res chain seq x y z
N GLY A 1 -25.02 11.61 -6.06
CA GLY A 1 -25.66 12.20 -7.26
C GLY A 1 -26.70 13.22 -6.82
N GLU A 2 -27.07 14.15 -7.70
CA GLU A 2 -27.98 15.25 -7.34
C GLU A 2 -29.37 14.77 -6.87
N PRO A 3 -29.90 15.31 -5.76
CA PRO A 3 -31.26 15.04 -5.33
C PRO A 3 -32.27 15.41 -6.41
N ARG A 4 -33.13 14.46 -6.78
CA ARG A 4 -34.20 14.67 -7.77
C ARG A 4 -35.50 15.04 -7.08
N MET A 5 -36.44 15.60 -7.85
CA MET A 5 -37.82 15.75 -7.38
C MET A 5 -38.42 14.39 -7.00
N PRO A 6 -39.22 14.31 -5.91
CA PRO A 6 -39.65 15.42 -5.06
C PRO A 6 -38.65 15.82 -3.96
N TYR A 7 -37.59 15.04 -3.73
CA TYR A 7 -36.67 15.21 -2.59
C TYR A 7 -35.96 16.57 -2.57
N SER A 8 -35.50 17.09 -3.71
CA SER A 8 -34.88 18.42 -3.78
C SER A 8 -35.81 19.53 -3.26
N SER A 9 -37.10 19.50 -3.63
CA SER A 9 -38.09 20.46 -3.12
C SER A 9 -38.36 20.31 -1.62
N VAL A 10 -38.26 19.09 -1.07
CA VAL A 10 -38.37 18.86 0.37
C VAL A 10 -37.17 19.47 1.09
N ILE A 11 -35.95 19.26 0.58
CA ILE A 11 -34.73 19.82 1.16
C ILE A 11 -34.81 21.36 1.22
N GLU A 12 -35.23 22.01 0.14
CA GLU A 12 -35.39 23.46 0.13
C GLU A 12 -36.42 23.97 1.15
N LYS A 13 -37.56 23.26 1.28
CA LYS A 13 -38.58 23.59 2.28
C LYS A 13 -38.06 23.43 3.71
N VAL A 14 -37.31 22.36 3.98
CA VAL A 14 -36.66 22.14 5.29
C VAL A 14 -35.71 23.29 5.61
N ASN A 15 -34.83 23.64 4.68
CA ASN A 15 -33.85 24.71 4.86
C ASN A 15 -34.49 26.10 5.06
N ARG A 16 -35.69 26.34 4.53
CA ARG A 16 -36.43 27.61 4.67
C ARG A 16 -37.41 27.62 5.84
N SER A 17 -37.55 26.53 6.58
CA SER A 17 -38.61 26.37 7.58
C SER A 17 -38.41 27.19 8.86
N GLY A 18 -37.17 27.64 9.12
CA GLY A 18 -36.80 28.29 10.39
C GLY A 18 -36.95 27.38 11.62
N LYS A 19 -37.05 26.06 11.41
CA LYS A 19 -37.11 25.05 12.47
C LYS A 19 -35.71 24.51 12.75
N LEU A 20 -35.54 23.94 13.94
CA LEU A 20 -34.38 23.12 14.26
C LEU A 20 -34.37 21.88 13.35
N VAL A 21 -33.30 21.70 12.60
CA VAL A 21 -33.04 20.60 11.68
C VAL A 21 -31.90 19.75 12.23
N ILE A 22 -32.22 18.48 12.49
CA ILE A 22 -31.24 17.48 12.89
C ILE A 22 -31.12 16.48 11.75
N SER A 23 -29.90 16.29 11.25
CA SER A 23 -29.61 15.24 10.28
C SER A 23 -29.18 13.95 11.01
N VAL A 24 -29.57 12.81 10.43
CA VAL A 24 -29.19 11.48 10.92
C VAL A 24 -28.21 10.88 9.93
N ASP A 25 -27.09 10.36 10.44
CA ASP A 25 -25.92 9.87 9.73
C ASP A 25 -25.14 10.93 8.94
N ILE A 26 -25.72 11.42 7.85
CA ILE A 26 -25.18 12.49 7.00
C ILE A 26 -26.31 13.44 6.57
N PRO A 27 -26.05 14.74 6.37
CA PRO A 27 -27.02 15.64 5.78
C PRO A 27 -27.47 15.15 4.39
N SER A 28 -28.77 15.01 4.19
CA SER A 28 -29.31 14.57 2.89
C SER A 28 -28.88 15.54 1.78
N GLY A 29 -28.25 15.00 0.73
CA GLY A 29 -27.70 15.80 -0.37
C GLY A 29 -26.32 16.41 -0.08
N ILE A 30 -25.63 16.00 1.00
CA ILE A 30 -24.23 16.41 1.21
C ILE A 30 -23.39 16.15 -0.05
N ASN A 31 -22.50 17.10 -0.38
CA ASN A 31 -21.68 17.10 -1.59
C ASN A 31 -22.46 17.18 -2.93
N SER A 32 -23.71 17.64 -2.91
CA SER A 32 -24.51 17.99 -4.09
C SER A 32 -24.84 19.49 -4.11
N THR A 33 -25.48 19.96 -5.19
CA THR A 33 -25.87 21.37 -5.30
C THR A 33 -26.93 21.80 -4.28
N ILE A 34 -27.75 20.85 -3.79
CA ILE A 34 -28.81 21.10 -2.81
C ILE A 34 -28.68 20.09 -1.66
N ALA A 35 -28.29 20.57 -0.50
CA ALA A 35 -28.15 19.77 0.71
C ALA A 35 -29.00 20.32 1.86
N VAL A 36 -29.42 19.45 2.77
CA VAL A 36 -29.96 19.86 4.07
C VAL A 36 -28.88 20.62 4.84
N LYS A 37 -29.26 21.73 5.49
CA LYS A 37 -28.39 22.52 6.36
C LYS A 37 -28.83 22.35 7.81
N PRO A 38 -28.32 21.32 8.52
CA PRO A 38 -28.73 21.08 9.90
C PRO A 38 -27.95 21.96 10.88
N GLU A 39 -28.55 22.25 12.04
CA GLU A 39 -27.82 22.76 13.20
C GLU A 39 -26.98 21.65 13.86
N MET A 40 -27.38 20.39 13.71
CA MET A 40 -26.70 19.22 14.28
C MET A 40 -26.85 17.98 13.41
N THR A 41 -25.80 17.17 13.35
CA THR A 41 -25.84 15.84 12.73
C THR A 41 -25.46 14.76 13.75
N VAL A 42 -26.34 13.78 13.96
CA VAL A 42 -26.04 12.58 14.74
C VAL A 42 -25.54 11.51 13.79
N THR A 43 -24.25 11.22 13.81
CA THR A 43 -23.60 10.24 12.94
C THR A 43 -23.19 9.00 13.73
N PHE A 44 -23.04 7.87 13.06
CA PHE A 44 -22.75 6.59 13.73
C PHE A 44 -21.31 6.14 13.52
N THR A 45 -20.66 5.67 14.59
CA THR A 45 -19.31 5.07 14.56
C THR A 45 -18.16 6.04 14.29
N ASP A 46 -18.21 6.84 13.22
CA ASP A 46 -17.17 7.80 12.85
C ASP A 46 -17.72 8.97 12.03
N VAL A 47 -16.92 10.04 11.90
CA VAL A 47 -17.17 11.17 11.01
C VAL A 47 -16.96 10.72 9.56
N LYS A 48 -17.95 10.95 8.69
CA LYS A 48 -17.85 10.60 7.27
C LYS A 48 -17.27 11.75 6.48
N ILE A 49 -16.45 11.46 5.48
CA ILE A 49 -16.03 12.47 4.51
C ILE A 49 -17.23 12.80 3.60
N PRO A 50 -17.61 14.08 3.36
CA PRO A 50 -16.88 15.32 3.68
C PRO A 50 -17.46 16.14 4.86
N MET A 51 -18.04 15.50 5.88
CA MET A 51 -18.68 16.19 7.01
C MET A 51 -17.73 17.15 7.72
N ASN A 52 -18.23 18.34 8.03
CA ASN A 52 -17.59 19.35 8.87
C ASN A 52 -18.67 20.27 9.48
N GLU A 53 -18.28 21.17 10.37
CA GLU A 53 -19.22 22.06 11.05
C GLU A 53 -20.04 22.95 10.08
N ASN A 54 -19.48 23.33 8.93
CA ASN A 54 -20.16 24.19 7.96
C ASN A 54 -21.28 23.47 7.20
N ASN A 55 -21.13 22.18 6.92
CA ASN A 55 -22.11 21.42 6.14
C ASN A 55 -22.99 20.49 6.99
N SER A 56 -22.57 20.20 8.23
CA SER A 56 -23.22 19.22 9.12
C SER A 56 -23.60 19.79 10.49
N GLY A 57 -23.31 21.07 10.75
CA GLY A 57 -23.54 21.67 12.07
C GLY A 57 -22.70 20.99 13.15
N GLN A 58 -23.21 20.96 14.39
CA GLN A 58 -22.56 20.20 15.46
C GLN A 58 -22.60 18.69 15.14
N ILE A 59 -21.43 18.05 15.03
CA ILE A 59 -21.33 16.62 14.75
C ILE A 59 -21.30 15.85 16.06
N ILE A 60 -22.28 14.97 16.26
CA ILE A 60 -22.35 14.05 17.40
C ILE A 60 -22.13 12.63 16.89
N ILE A 61 -21.03 12.01 17.31
CA ILE A 61 -20.76 10.60 17.01
C ILE A 61 -21.46 9.73 18.07
N LYS A 62 -22.27 8.78 17.61
CA LYS A 62 -22.92 7.77 18.44
C LYS A 62 -22.34 6.39 18.14
N ASP A 63 -21.89 5.74 19.20
CA ASP A 63 -21.56 4.33 19.19
C ASP A 63 -22.85 3.52 19.06
N ILE A 64 -22.93 2.70 18.02
CA ILE A 64 -24.04 1.79 17.74
C ILE A 64 -23.65 0.31 17.92
N GLY A 65 -22.51 0.05 18.56
CA GLY A 65 -22.02 -1.30 18.86
C GLY A 65 -21.17 -1.93 17.77
N ILE A 66 -20.62 -1.15 16.82
CA ILE A 66 -19.63 -1.66 15.86
C ILE A 66 -18.30 -1.80 16.59
N SER A 67 -17.70 -3.00 16.55
CA SER A 67 -16.44 -3.23 17.24
C SER A 67 -15.31 -2.47 16.55
N LYS A 68 -14.31 -2.02 17.31
CA LYS A 68 -13.10 -1.40 16.73
C LYS A 68 -12.41 -2.33 15.74
N ASN A 69 -12.45 -3.63 15.97
CA ASN A 69 -11.88 -4.60 15.05
C ASN A 69 -12.60 -4.55 13.70
N ASP A 70 -13.92 -4.40 13.65
CA ASP A 70 -14.65 -4.30 12.38
C ASP A 70 -14.33 -3.02 11.60
N ILE A 71 -13.86 -1.97 12.28
CA ILE A 71 -13.51 -0.67 11.68
C ILE A 71 -12.06 -0.67 11.18
N PHE A 72 -11.15 -1.20 12.00
CA PHE A 72 -9.71 -1.12 11.78
C PHE A 72 -9.13 -2.45 11.29
N SER A 73 -9.93 -3.33 10.70
CA SER A 73 -9.43 -4.55 10.06
C SER A 73 -9.62 -4.50 8.57
N THR A 74 -8.67 -5.09 7.85
CA THR A 74 -8.76 -5.32 6.41
C THR A 74 -10.03 -6.12 6.09
N GLY A 75 -10.72 -5.77 5.01
CA GLY A 75 -11.95 -6.45 4.62
C GLY A 75 -12.31 -6.26 3.15
N PRO A 76 -13.45 -6.82 2.71
CA PRO A 76 -13.88 -6.73 1.32
C PRO A 76 -14.04 -5.29 0.80
N GLY A 77 -14.22 -4.31 1.69
CA GLY A 77 -14.29 -2.89 1.34
C GLY A 77 -13.00 -2.33 0.78
N ASP A 78 -11.84 -2.90 1.12
CA ASP A 78 -10.54 -2.44 0.59
C ASP A 78 -10.40 -2.72 -0.90
N LEU A 79 -11.10 -3.74 -1.41
CA LEU A 79 -11.16 -4.06 -2.84
C LEU A 79 -11.86 -2.98 -3.68
N LEU A 80 -12.62 -2.06 -3.06
CA LEU A 80 -13.19 -0.90 -3.77
C LEU A 80 -12.11 0.04 -4.30
N PHE A 81 -10.91 0.01 -3.72
CA PHE A 81 -9.77 0.83 -4.14
C PHE A 81 -8.90 0.13 -5.19
N TYR A 82 -9.21 -1.12 -5.56
CA TYR A 82 -8.42 -1.86 -6.54
C TYR A 82 -8.32 -1.09 -7.87
N PRO A 83 -7.11 -0.90 -8.44
CA PRO A 83 -6.93 -0.02 -9.58
C PRO A 83 -7.27 -0.77 -10.86
N TYR A 84 -8.55 -0.80 -11.22
CA TYR A 84 -9.01 -1.37 -12.48
C TYR A 84 -8.63 -0.47 -13.66
N PRO A 85 -8.15 -1.04 -14.78
CA PRO A 85 -7.90 -0.26 -16.00
C PRO A 85 -9.18 0.42 -16.51
N ASP A 86 -9.05 1.68 -16.94
CA ASP A 86 -10.11 2.36 -17.67
C ASP A 86 -10.40 1.69 -19.02
N LYS A 87 -11.61 1.89 -19.56
CA LYS A 87 -12.02 1.33 -20.85
C LYS A 87 -11.13 1.77 -22.02
N GLU A 88 -10.49 2.92 -21.89
CA GLU A 88 -9.59 3.52 -22.90
C GLU A 88 -8.10 3.30 -22.56
N SER A 89 -7.81 2.50 -21.52
CA SER A 89 -6.45 2.22 -21.07
C SER A 89 -5.64 1.47 -22.13
N HIS A 90 -4.37 1.85 -22.28
CA HIS A 90 -3.40 1.19 -23.15
C HIS A 90 -2.09 0.91 -22.41
N LYS A 91 -1.24 0.09 -23.02
CA LYS A 91 0.05 -0.31 -22.44
C LYS A 91 0.90 0.91 -22.10
N GLY A 92 1.36 0.99 -20.86
CA GLY A 92 2.06 2.11 -20.25
C GLY A 92 1.22 2.88 -19.23
N MET A 93 -0.10 2.69 -19.21
CA MET A 93 -1.01 3.38 -18.28
C MET A 93 -1.31 2.60 -17.00
N ASN A 94 -1.08 1.29 -16.98
CA ASN A 94 -1.38 0.42 -15.82
C ASN A 94 -0.11 0.04 -15.07
N GLY A 95 0.87 0.93 -15.02
CA GLY A 95 2.05 0.78 -14.18
C GLY A 95 3.07 -0.25 -14.67
N ASN A 96 4.31 -0.10 -14.20
CA ASN A 96 5.33 -1.11 -14.37
C ASN A 96 6.19 -1.29 -13.12
N LEU A 97 6.51 -2.54 -12.79
CA LEU A 97 7.26 -2.91 -11.59
C LEU A 97 8.67 -3.40 -11.97
N GLY A 98 9.68 -2.78 -11.36
CA GLY A 98 11.06 -3.30 -11.36
C GLY A 98 11.34 -4.08 -10.08
N ILE A 99 11.86 -5.30 -10.20
CA ILE A 99 12.20 -6.18 -9.08
C ILE A 99 13.73 -6.34 -9.03
N MET A 100 14.37 -5.79 -8.00
CA MET A 100 15.77 -6.01 -7.68
C MET A 100 15.88 -7.13 -6.64
N GLY A 101 16.13 -8.34 -7.09
CA GLY A 101 16.15 -9.51 -6.22
C GLY A 101 16.56 -10.79 -6.93
N GLY A 102 16.66 -11.88 -6.17
CA GLY A 102 16.95 -13.21 -6.67
C GLY A 102 18.44 -13.49 -6.94
N TRP A 103 19.35 -12.59 -6.58
CA TRP A 103 20.79 -12.75 -6.83
C TRP A 103 21.39 -13.95 -6.08
N LYS A 104 20.97 -14.17 -4.83
CA LYS A 104 21.35 -15.33 -4.01
C LYS A 104 20.30 -16.44 -4.08
N PHE A 105 19.03 -16.10 -3.95
CA PHE A 105 17.90 -17.04 -3.98
C PHE A 105 16.94 -16.70 -5.13
N HIS A 106 17.28 -17.15 -6.34
CA HIS A 106 16.56 -16.81 -7.59
C HIS A 106 15.05 -17.11 -7.56
N GLY A 107 14.61 -18.12 -6.82
CA GLY A 107 13.19 -18.46 -6.67
C GLY A 107 12.34 -17.33 -6.08
N SER A 108 12.90 -16.50 -5.19
CA SER A 108 12.19 -15.39 -4.56
C SER A 108 11.76 -14.34 -5.58
N ALA A 109 12.61 -13.99 -6.54
CA ALA A 109 12.26 -13.04 -7.60
C ALA A 109 11.14 -13.57 -8.51
N ILE A 110 11.13 -14.87 -8.80
CA ILE A 110 10.06 -15.51 -9.60
C ILE A 110 8.73 -15.46 -8.84
N ILE A 111 8.74 -15.75 -7.54
CA ILE A 111 7.52 -15.72 -6.71
C ILE A 111 7.00 -14.29 -6.56
N ALA A 112 7.89 -13.31 -6.34
CA ALA A 112 7.52 -11.91 -6.32
C ALA A 112 6.91 -11.45 -7.65
N ALA A 113 7.50 -11.84 -8.79
CA ALA A 113 6.93 -11.52 -10.09
C ALA A 113 5.53 -12.15 -10.29
N LYS A 114 5.30 -13.38 -9.80
CA LYS A 114 3.96 -13.99 -9.82
C LYS A 114 2.94 -13.21 -8.99
N GLY A 115 3.36 -12.71 -7.83
CA GLY A 115 2.54 -11.83 -6.99
C GLY A 115 2.22 -10.52 -7.69
N ALA A 116 3.19 -9.92 -8.37
CA ALA A 116 2.96 -8.72 -9.15
C ALA A 116 1.96 -8.95 -10.29
N HIS A 117 2.11 -10.03 -11.07
CA HIS A 117 1.21 -10.36 -12.18
C HIS A 117 -0.26 -10.55 -11.75
N SER A 118 -0.54 -11.02 -10.52
CA SER A 118 -1.93 -11.14 -10.04
C SER A 118 -2.62 -9.79 -9.85
N THR A 119 -1.87 -8.70 -9.83
CA THR A 119 -2.38 -7.31 -9.73
C THR A 119 -2.51 -6.62 -11.10
N SER A 120 -2.11 -7.33 -12.17
CA SER A 120 -2.19 -6.89 -13.57
C SER A 120 -1.52 -5.54 -13.87
N PRO A 121 -0.22 -5.34 -13.51
CA PRO A 121 0.56 -4.24 -14.08
C PRO A 121 0.86 -4.51 -15.56
N ASP A 122 1.15 -3.48 -16.34
CA ASP A 122 1.45 -3.64 -17.78
C ASP A 122 2.78 -4.37 -18.03
N LEU A 123 3.76 -4.17 -17.15
CA LEU A 123 5.09 -4.75 -17.26
C LEU A 123 5.65 -5.12 -15.87
N VAL A 124 6.31 -6.27 -15.82
CA VAL A 124 7.12 -6.70 -14.68
C VAL A 124 8.52 -7.03 -15.19
N LYS A 125 9.53 -6.40 -14.59
CA LYS A 125 10.95 -6.61 -14.91
C LYS A 125 11.68 -7.18 -13.69
N ILE A 126 12.50 -8.21 -13.88
CA ILE A 126 13.43 -8.71 -12.86
C ILE A 126 14.84 -8.30 -13.26
N PHE A 127 15.55 -7.62 -12.36
CA PHE A 127 16.95 -7.22 -12.49
C PHE A 127 17.81 -8.24 -11.71
N ILE A 128 18.55 -9.07 -12.44
CA ILE A 128 19.24 -10.25 -11.91
C ILE A 128 20.72 -10.25 -12.29
N ASN A 129 21.55 -10.94 -11.52
CA ASN A 129 22.94 -11.22 -11.90
C ASN A 129 23.03 -12.23 -13.06
N ASN A 130 24.16 -12.23 -13.77
CA ASN A 130 24.36 -13.08 -14.95
C ASN A 130 24.21 -14.57 -14.63
N ARG A 131 24.71 -14.98 -13.45
CA ARG A 131 24.63 -16.36 -12.96
C ARG A 131 23.20 -16.92 -12.96
N ASN A 132 22.21 -16.12 -12.60
CA ASN A 132 20.81 -16.59 -12.47
C ASN A 132 19.94 -16.18 -13.67
N TYR A 133 20.46 -15.43 -14.65
CA TYR A 133 19.70 -14.93 -15.79
C TYR A 133 18.98 -16.05 -16.56
N GLN A 134 19.72 -17.07 -17.03
CA GLN A 134 19.15 -18.18 -17.79
C GLN A 134 18.21 -19.07 -16.93
N ILE A 135 18.51 -19.19 -15.63
CA ILE A 135 17.71 -19.98 -14.67
C ILE A 135 16.31 -19.36 -14.51
N ILE A 136 16.23 -18.03 -14.39
CA ILE A 136 14.96 -17.31 -14.28
C ILE A 136 14.29 -17.21 -15.65
N GLY A 137 15.03 -16.85 -16.70
CA GLY A 137 14.52 -16.64 -18.06
C GLY A 137 13.83 -17.87 -18.65
N SER A 138 14.25 -19.09 -18.26
CA SER A 138 13.60 -20.34 -18.69
C SER A 138 12.28 -20.65 -17.97
N GLN A 139 11.93 -19.92 -16.90
CA GLN A 139 10.74 -20.17 -16.07
C GLN A 139 9.65 -19.10 -16.20
N VAL A 140 9.96 -17.97 -16.84
CA VAL A 140 9.04 -16.83 -16.96
C VAL A 140 8.75 -16.51 -18.42
N TYR A 141 7.48 -16.26 -18.74
CA TYR A 141 7.04 -15.94 -20.10
C TYR A 141 6.58 -14.49 -20.25
N SER A 142 5.92 -13.95 -19.22
CA SER A 142 5.38 -12.59 -19.19
C SER A 142 6.28 -11.58 -18.48
N THR A 143 7.34 -12.04 -17.80
CA THR A 143 8.27 -11.21 -17.05
C THR A 143 9.52 -10.95 -17.89
N MET A 144 9.91 -9.69 -18.02
CA MET A 144 11.19 -9.34 -18.63
C MET A 144 12.32 -9.61 -17.63
N VAL A 145 13.40 -10.24 -18.08
CA VAL A 145 14.57 -10.50 -17.25
C VAL A 145 15.72 -9.66 -17.81
N ILE A 146 16.36 -8.88 -16.95
CA ILE A 146 17.46 -7.98 -17.29
C ILE A 146 18.71 -8.48 -16.57
N ASP A 147 19.75 -8.81 -17.33
CA ASP A 147 21.07 -9.13 -16.79
C ASP A 147 21.81 -7.84 -16.41
N CYS A 148 22.04 -7.64 -15.13
CA CYS A 148 22.71 -6.43 -14.61
C CYS A 148 24.21 -6.38 -14.90
N GLU A 149 24.85 -7.51 -15.26
CA GLU A 149 26.28 -7.53 -15.59
C GLU A 149 26.52 -7.31 -17.08
N GLU A 150 25.58 -7.68 -17.94
CA GLU A 150 25.65 -7.39 -19.39
C GLU A 150 25.04 -6.02 -19.77
N ASN A 151 24.10 -5.49 -18.97
CA ASN A 151 23.49 -4.19 -19.21
C ASN A 151 24.11 -3.14 -18.28
N GLU A 152 25.07 -2.35 -18.77
CA GLU A 152 25.71 -1.28 -17.99
C GLU A 152 24.72 -0.21 -17.47
N ASP A 153 23.59 -0.02 -18.17
CA ASP A 153 22.56 0.97 -17.85
C ASP A 153 21.41 0.40 -17.00
N TYR A 154 21.58 -0.78 -16.38
CA TYR A 154 20.49 -1.43 -15.63
C TYR A 154 19.92 -0.57 -14.50
N ILE A 155 20.77 0.27 -13.87
CA ILE A 155 20.33 1.21 -12.84
C ILE A 155 19.39 2.26 -13.46
N GLU A 156 19.73 2.82 -14.62
CA GLU A 156 18.85 3.77 -15.29
C GLU A 156 17.55 3.11 -15.77
N ASP A 157 17.61 1.84 -16.19
CA ASP A 157 16.41 1.12 -16.60
C ASP A 157 15.47 0.79 -15.44
N ILE A 158 15.98 0.37 -14.28
CA ILE A 158 15.12 0.12 -13.11
C ILE A 158 14.48 1.40 -12.59
N LEU A 159 15.17 2.54 -12.68
CA LEU A 159 14.67 3.86 -12.27
C LEU A 159 13.51 4.37 -13.14
N LYS A 160 13.32 3.82 -14.35
CA LYS A 160 12.16 4.11 -15.22
C LYS A 160 10.88 3.38 -14.76
N SER A 161 10.98 2.53 -13.73
CA SER A 161 9.84 1.79 -13.23
C SER A 161 8.85 2.68 -12.50
N SER A 162 7.55 2.37 -12.55
CA SER A 162 6.53 3.09 -11.77
C SER A 162 6.58 2.75 -10.28
N CYS A 163 7.13 1.59 -9.92
CA CYS A 163 7.44 1.17 -8.56
C CYS A 163 8.64 0.22 -8.60
N ILE A 164 9.40 0.15 -7.50
CA ILE A 164 10.54 -0.75 -7.37
C ILE A 164 10.37 -1.65 -6.13
N LEU A 165 10.48 -2.96 -6.30
CA LEU A 165 10.59 -3.93 -5.21
C LEU A 165 12.05 -4.34 -5.05
N MET A 166 12.61 -4.24 -3.83
CA MET A 166 13.99 -4.63 -3.56
C MET A 166 14.10 -5.59 -2.37
N GLY A 167 14.96 -6.59 -2.53
CA GLY A 167 15.41 -7.46 -1.43
C GLY A 167 15.01 -8.94 -1.49
N PRO A 168 13.86 -9.37 -2.07
CA PRO A 168 13.52 -10.79 -2.20
C PRO A 168 14.65 -11.62 -2.79
N GLY A 169 15.25 -12.51 -2.00
CA GLY A 169 16.36 -13.36 -2.41
C GLY A 169 17.65 -12.65 -2.84
N MET A 170 17.85 -11.39 -2.47
CA MET A 170 19.02 -10.61 -2.87
C MET A 170 20.32 -11.14 -2.23
N GLY A 171 20.30 -11.43 -0.92
CA GLY A 171 21.52 -11.59 -0.12
C GLY A 171 21.86 -10.29 0.64
N GLU A 172 22.84 -10.35 1.54
CA GLU A 172 23.23 -9.23 2.41
C GLU A 172 24.72 -8.88 2.27
N ASP A 173 25.41 -9.35 1.22
CA ASP A 173 26.83 -9.02 1.03
C ASP A 173 26.97 -7.55 0.55
N ASP A 174 28.17 -6.97 0.71
CA ASP A 174 28.38 -5.52 0.54
C ASP A 174 28.02 -5.01 -0.86
N HIS A 175 28.22 -5.84 -1.88
CA HIS A 175 27.93 -5.49 -3.26
C HIS A 175 26.42 -5.35 -3.51
N GLU A 176 25.63 -6.31 -3.04
CA GLU A 176 24.17 -6.31 -3.12
C GLU A 176 23.56 -5.13 -2.36
N MET A 177 24.02 -4.91 -1.12
CA MET A 177 23.53 -3.82 -0.28
C MET A 177 23.89 -2.44 -0.87
N SER A 178 25.11 -2.29 -1.39
CA SER A 178 25.53 -1.06 -2.08
C SER A 178 24.70 -0.79 -3.33
N THR A 179 24.39 -1.84 -4.11
CA THR A 179 23.58 -1.72 -5.32
C THR A 179 22.15 -1.27 -5.01
N MET A 180 21.49 -1.92 -4.05
CA MET A 180 20.13 -1.50 -3.65
C MET A 180 20.12 -0.10 -3.03
N ALA A 181 21.15 0.28 -2.26
CA ALA A 181 21.26 1.63 -1.71
C ALA A 181 21.32 2.69 -2.81
N ARG A 182 22.15 2.49 -3.85
CA ARG A 182 22.26 3.40 -5.00
C ARG A 182 20.92 3.57 -5.72
N ILE A 183 20.19 2.47 -5.94
CA ILE A 183 18.87 2.50 -6.57
C ILE A 183 17.87 3.25 -5.68
N LEU A 184 17.86 2.95 -4.37
CA LEU A 184 16.95 3.58 -3.42
C LEU A 184 17.19 5.09 -3.28
N GLU A 185 18.45 5.54 -3.32
CA GLU A 185 18.81 6.97 -3.29
C GLU A 185 18.34 7.67 -4.57
N ALA A 186 18.63 7.08 -5.73
CA ALA A 186 18.34 7.69 -7.04
C ALA A 186 16.87 7.62 -7.48
N SER A 187 16.06 6.71 -6.91
CA SER A 187 14.66 6.55 -7.29
C SER A 187 13.81 7.79 -6.93
N ASN A 188 12.77 8.09 -7.70
CA ASN A 188 11.76 9.08 -7.31
C ASN A 188 10.34 8.47 -7.30
N VAL A 189 10.29 7.15 -7.32
CA VAL A 189 9.06 6.36 -7.41
C VAL A 189 8.84 5.60 -6.10
N PRO A 190 7.61 5.13 -5.83
CA PRO A 190 7.35 4.30 -4.67
C PRO A 190 8.22 3.04 -4.63
N VAL A 191 8.56 2.59 -3.42
CA VAL A 191 9.46 1.45 -3.21
C VAL A 191 8.89 0.47 -2.19
N VAL A 192 9.00 -0.82 -2.47
CA VAL A 192 8.75 -1.90 -1.51
C VAL A 192 10.10 -2.51 -1.11
N LEU A 193 10.36 -2.56 0.20
CA LEU A 193 11.55 -3.20 0.77
C LEU A 193 11.12 -4.45 1.54
N ASP A 194 11.54 -5.62 1.06
CA ASP A 194 11.33 -6.90 1.73
C ASP A 194 12.67 -7.58 2.02
N ALA A 195 12.70 -8.47 3.00
CA ALA A 195 13.90 -9.23 3.38
C ALA A 195 15.16 -8.34 3.52
N ALA A 196 16.20 -8.59 2.72
CA ALA A 196 17.46 -7.84 2.74
C ALA A 196 17.27 -6.34 2.44
N GLY A 197 16.26 -5.97 1.65
CA GLY A 197 15.95 -4.57 1.34
C GLY A 197 15.61 -3.76 2.58
N ILE A 198 14.96 -4.38 3.58
CA ILE A 198 14.61 -3.73 4.86
C ILE A 198 15.87 -3.26 5.59
N MET A 199 16.97 -4.01 5.48
CA MET A 199 18.21 -3.70 6.18
C MET A 199 18.94 -2.47 5.64
N LEU A 200 18.53 -1.93 4.48
CA LEU A 200 19.04 -0.64 3.99
C LEU A 200 18.70 0.49 4.96
N LEU A 201 17.48 0.48 5.53
CA LEU A 201 17.02 1.51 6.46
C LEU A 201 17.88 1.53 7.74
N LYS A 202 18.35 0.36 8.20
CA LYS A 202 19.25 0.27 9.36
C LYS A 202 20.71 0.56 9.01
N SER A 203 21.27 -0.15 8.04
CA SER A 203 22.71 -0.16 7.75
C SER A 203 23.20 1.15 7.13
N ARG A 204 22.33 1.86 6.42
CA ARG A 204 22.65 3.11 5.73
C ARG A 204 21.93 4.33 6.33
N GLY A 205 21.15 4.14 7.41
CA GLY A 205 20.41 5.22 8.07
C GLY A 205 19.39 5.89 7.17
N MET A 206 18.86 5.16 6.18
CA MET A 206 17.95 5.68 5.19
C MET A 206 16.53 5.82 5.75
N SER A 207 15.77 6.76 5.19
CA SER A 207 14.35 6.99 5.48
C SER A 207 13.56 6.99 4.17
N SER A 208 12.31 7.43 4.22
CA SER A 208 11.47 7.58 3.03
C SER A 208 12.05 8.49 1.95
N MET A 209 12.90 9.46 2.35
CA MET A 209 13.44 10.50 1.45
C MET A 209 12.33 11.21 0.64
N GLY A 210 11.14 11.35 1.23
CA GLY A 210 9.98 11.98 0.58
C GLY A 210 9.22 11.08 -0.40
N LYS A 211 9.50 9.77 -0.44
CA LYS A 211 8.88 8.78 -1.32
C LYS A 211 7.97 7.86 -0.52
N ASP A 212 6.96 7.28 -1.17
CA ASP A 212 6.16 6.21 -0.56
C ASP A 212 6.99 4.93 -0.47
N ILE A 213 7.38 4.56 0.75
CA ILE A 213 8.10 3.31 1.02
C ILE A 213 7.23 2.38 1.86
N VAL A 214 7.07 1.13 1.42
CA VAL A 214 6.52 0.05 2.23
C VAL A 214 7.66 -0.86 2.68
N ILE A 215 7.70 -1.20 3.97
CA ILE A 215 8.54 -2.29 4.48
C ILE A 215 7.68 -3.44 4.98
N THR A 216 8.11 -4.67 4.70
CA THR A 216 7.34 -5.89 4.96
C THR A 216 7.99 -6.83 5.99
N PRO A 217 8.46 -6.36 7.17
CA PRO A 217 9.20 -7.20 8.09
C PRO A 217 8.34 -8.31 8.70
N HIS A 218 8.87 -9.52 8.82
CA HIS A 218 8.41 -10.43 9.86
C HIS A 218 8.96 -10.02 11.23
N LYS A 219 8.47 -10.62 12.32
CA LYS A 219 8.89 -10.29 13.71
C LYS A 219 10.41 -10.24 13.94
N GLY A 220 11.17 -11.10 13.26
CA GLY A 220 12.63 -11.18 13.37
C GLY A 220 13.32 -10.05 12.61
N GLU A 221 12.90 -9.77 11.38
CA GLU A 221 13.36 -8.61 10.60
C GLU A 221 13.05 -7.29 11.32
N PHE A 222 11.88 -7.17 11.95
CA PHE A 222 11.53 -5.98 12.72
C PHE A 222 12.48 -5.76 13.90
N ARG A 223 12.72 -6.81 14.71
CA ARG A 223 13.72 -6.75 15.80
C ARG A 223 15.11 -6.45 15.28
N LYS A 224 15.51 -7.04 14.14
CA LYS A 224 16.81 -6.77 13.51
C LYS A 224 16.90 -5.31 13.07
N LEU A 225 15.84 -4.73 12.50
CA LEU A 225 15.77 -3.33 12.06
C LEU A 225 15.82 -2.36 13.24
N THR A 226 14.97 -2.55 14.26
CA THR A 226 14.67 -1.53 15.27
C THR A 226 15.28 -1.81 16.65
N GLY A 227 15.60 -3.06 16.96
CA GLY A 227 15.97 -3.49 18.31
C GLY A 227 14.77 -3.62 19.27
N MET A 228 13.54 -3.44 18.78
CA MET A 228 12.31 -3.43 19.59
C MET A 228 11.43 -4.65 19.32
N GLU A 229 10.55 -4.97 20.27
CA GLU A 229 9.51 -5.97 20.05
C GLU A 229 8.48 -5.49 19.01
N PRO A 230 7.93 -6.38 18.16
CA PRO A 230 7.00 -6.04 17.09
C PRO A 230 5.59 -5.82 17.63
N THR A 231 5.39 -4.71 18.35
CA THR A 231 4.09 -4.26 18.86
C THR A 231 3.52 -3.15 17.97
N GLU A 232 2.22 -2.89 18.09
CA GLU A 232 1.54 -1.81 17.37
C GLU A 232 2.20 -0.45 17.62
N ALA A 233 2.39 -0.08 18.89
CA ALA A 233 3.03 1.18 19.26
C ALA A 233 4.45 1.33 18.68
N ASN A 234 5.24 0.25 18.68
CA ASN A 234 6.60 0.29 18.13
C ASN A 234 6.58 0.36 16.60
N ALA A 235 5.59 -0.27 15.95
CA ALA A 235 5.37 -0.17 14.50
C ALA A 235 5.02 1.27 14.11
N GLU A 236 4.10 1.92 14.84
CA GLU A 236 3.70 3.31 14.63
C GLU A 236 4.87 4.27 14.83
N GLU A 237 5.66 4.09 15.89
CA GLU A 237 6.87 4.88 16.13
C GLU A 237 7.87 4.71 14.98
N THR A 238 8.09 3.47 14.54
CA THR A 238 9.02 3.17 13.44
C THR A 238 8.54 3.79 12.12
N ALA A 239 7.26 3.65 11.80
CA ALA A 239 6.64 4.23 10.62
C ALA A 239 6.80 5.75 10.59
N ARG A 240 6.49 6.43 11.71
CA ARG A 240 6.64 7.89 11.84
C ARG A 240 8.09 8.35 11.77
N LYS A 241 9.01 7.63 12.43
CA LYS A 241 10.43 7.97 12.48
C LYS A 241 11.10 7.83 11.11
N LEU A 242 10.75 6.80 10.35
CA LEU A 242 11.33 6.53 9.04
C LEU A 242 10.51 7.16 7.89
N GLY A 243 9.29 7.61 8.17
CA GLY A 243 8.36 8.13 7.16
C GLY A 243 7.83 7.06 6.21
N VAL A 244 7.69 5.81 6.67
CA VAL A 244 7.36 4.64 5.83
C VAL A 244 6.07 3.96 6.28
N THR A 245 5.43 3.22 5.40
CA THR A 245 4.39 2.25 5.76
C THR A 245 5.03 0.95 6.19
N VAL A 246 4.59 0.40 7.33
CA VAL A 246 5.10 -0.85 7.90
C VAL A 246 4.00 -1.89 7.91
N ILE A 247 4.28 -3.10 7.39
CA ILE A 247 3.48 -4.30 7.66
C ILE A 247 4.31 -5.32 8.44
N ILE A 248 4.00 -5.47 9.73
CA ILE A 248 4.58 -6.53 10.56
C ILE A 248 3.82 -7.81 10.30
N LYS A 249 4.45 -8.74 9.57
CA LYS A 249 3.87 -10.04 9.21
C LYS A 249 3.71 -10.95 10.44
N GLY A 250 2.52 -11.50 10.65
CA GLY A 250 2.17 -12.33 11.80
C GLY A 250 0.87 -13.13 11.61
N PRO A 251 0.36 -13.79 12.68
CA PRO A 251 -0.98 -14.39 12.66
C PRO A 251 -2.09 -13.37 12.44
N GLN A 252 -1.85 -12.15 12.93
CA GLN A 252 -2.54 -10.93 12.56
C GLN A 252 -1.45 -9.96 12.16
N ASP A 253 -1.60 -9.35 11.00
CA ASP A 253 -0.63 -8.39 10.50
C ASP A 253 -0.93 -7.02 11.12
N ILE A 254 0.11 -6.27 11.48
CA ILE A 254 -0.01 -4.89 11.93
C ILE A 254 0.42 -4.01 10.76
N ILE A 255 -0.49 -3.17 10.27
CA ILE A 255 -0.26 -2.29 9.11
C ILE A 255 -0.40 -0.84 9.57
N THR A 256 0.62 -0.01 9.40
CA THR A 256 0.59 1.39 9.85
C THR A 256 1.48 2.31 9.03
N ASP A 257 1.04 3.56 8.85
CA ASP A 257 1.85 4.70 8.35
C ASP A 257 2.33 5.62 9.48
N GLY A 258 2.08 5.25 10.74
CA GLY A 258 2.40 6.03 11.94
C GLY A 258 1.32 7.04 12.34
N ILE A 259 0.26 7.18 11.55
CA ILE A 259 -0.95 7.98 11.82
C ILE A 259 -2.19 7.06 11.87
N ASN A 260 -2.36 6.25 10.83
CA ASN A 260 -3.42 5.26 10.69
C ASN A 260 -2.84 3.87 10.93
N THR A 261 -3.57 3.07 11.69
CA THR A 261 -3.19 1.69 12.00
C THR A 261 -4.38 0.77 11.76
N ILE A 262 -4.16 -0.31 11.02
CA ILE A 262 -5.15 -1.35 10.77
C ILE A 262 -4.53 -2.74 11.01
N THR A 263 -5.41 -3.72 11.24
CA THR A 263 -5.05 -5.12 11.43
C THR A 263 -5.38 -5.90 10.17
N GLY A 264 -4.39 -6.58 9.61
CA GLY A 264 -4.61 -7.60 8.59
C GLY A 264 -5.22 -8.85 9.24
N ILE A 265 -6.48 -9.14 8.92
CA ILE A 265 -7.17 -10.35 9.41
C ILE A 265 -7.34 -11.33 8.25
N GLY A 266 -6.86 -12.55 8.45
CA GLY A 266 -7.05 -13.64 7.51
C GLY A 266 -5.88 -14.60 7.49
N GLY A 267 -5.68 -15.23 6.34
CA GLY A 267 -4.62 -16.20 6.14
C GLY A 267 -4.89 -17.56 6.76
N THR A 268 -3.91 -18.44 6.64
CA THR A 268 -3.95 -19.81 7.14
C THR A 268 -2.56 -20.17 7.65
N PRO A 269 -2.41 -21.05 8.67
CA PRO A 269 -1.10 -21.51 9.13
C PRO A 269 -0.18 -22.02 8.01
N ARG A 270 -0.74 -22.49 6.90
CA ARG A 270 0.00 -22.89 5.69
C ARG A 270 0.83 -21.76 5.06
N MET A 271 0.54 -20.49 5.39
CA MET A 271 1.28 -19.33 4.89
C MET A 271 2.66 -19.17 5.55
N THR A 272 3.01 -20.01 6.53
CA THR A 272 4.37 -20.06 7.12
C THR A 272 5.43 -20.65 6.19
N MET A 273 5.05 -21.15 5.01
CA MET A 273 6.01 -21.69 4.03
C MET A 273 6.86 -20.59 3.40
N GLY A 274 8.11 -20.93 3.07
CA GLY A 274 9.01 -20.03 2.35
C GLY A 274 8.40 -19.54 1.03
N GLY A 275 8.59 -18.26 0.71
CA GLY A 275 8.09 -17.62 -0.51
C GLY A 275 6.76 -16.86 -0.37
N THR A 276 6.00 -17.04 0.71
CA THR A 276 4.76 -16.26 0.91
C THR A 276 5.03 -14.78 1.11
N GLY A 277 6.13 -14.42 1.80
CA GLY A 277 6.61 -13.05 1.91
C GLY A 277 6.96 -12.44 0.54
N ASP A 278 7.70 -13.19 -0.29
CA ASP A 278 8.05 -12.75 -1.64
C ASP A 278 6.79 -12.49 -2.49
N LEU A 279 5.79 -13.37 -2.39
CA LEU A 279 4.52 -13.23 -3.11
C LEU A 279 3.77 -11.96 -2.66
N LEU A 280 3.69 -11.72 -1.35
CA LEU A 280 3.07 -10.53 -0.76
C LEU A 280 3.78 -9.25 -1.22
N ALA A 281 5.12 -9.22 -1.15
CA ALA A 281 5.92 -8.09 -1.59
C ALA A 281 5.70 -7.79 -3.09
N GLY A 282 5.57 -8.84 -3.91
CA GLY A 282 5.19 -8.73 -5.31
C GLY A 282 3.81 -8.12 -5.52
N ILE A 283 2.79 -8.55 -4.76
CA ILE A 283 1.43 -8.00 -4.81
C ILE A 283 1.45 -6.51 -4.46
N ILE A 284 2.08 -6.14 -3.35
CA ILE A 284 2.19 -4.74 -2.91
C ILE A 284 2.89 -3.91 -3.99
N GLY A 285 4.03 -4.37 -4.49
CA GLY A 285 4.78 -3.67 -5.54
C GLY A 285 3.97 -3.50 -6.83
N GLY A 286 3.22 -4.53 -7.21
CA GLY A 286 2.33 -4.49 -8.37
C GLY A 286 1.20 -3.46 -8.21
N LEU A 287 0.52 -3.43 -7.07
CA LEU A 287 -0.51 -2.44 -6.77
C LEU A 287 0.06 -1.01 -6.74
N MET A 288 1.18 -0.79 -6.05
CA MET A 288 1.85 0.51 -5.99
C MET A 288 2.31 0.99 -7.37
N SER A 289 2.76 0.08 -8.24
CA SER A 289 3.14 0.43 -9.62
C SER A 289 1.98 1.03 -10.42
N LYS A 290 0.73 0.70 -10.06
CA LYS A 290 -0.51 1.19 -10.66
C LYS A 290 -1.01 2.49 -10.04
N GLY A 291 -0.20 3.14 -9.19
CA GLY A 291 -0.54 4.40 -8.53
C GLY A 291 -1.37 4.24 -7.26
N MET A 292 -1.52 3.02 -6.73
CA MET A 292 -2.18 2.81 -5.44
C MET A 292 -1.29 3.33 -4.29
N PRO A 293 -1.82 4.16 -3.36
CA PRO A 293 -1.07 4.63 -2.20
C PRO A 293 -0.59 3.48 -1.30
N ALA A 294 0.57 3.64 -0.65
CA ALA A 294 1.22 2.61 0.16
C ALA A 294 0.29 1.90 1.16
N MET A 295 -0.43 2.64 2.00
CA MET A 295 -1.37 2.06 2.97
C MET A 295 -2.48 1.23 2.30
N ARG A 296 -2.97 1.67 1.13
CA ARG A 296 -4.02 0.96 0.38
C ARG A 296 -3.51 -0.27 -0.36
N ALA A 297 -2.25 -0.24 -0.79
CA ALA A 297 -1.62 -1.40 -1.42
C ALA A 297 -1.34 -2.54 -0.44
N VAL A 298 -1.24 -2.21 0.84
CA VAL A 298 -0.95 -3.16 1.92
C VAL A 298 -2.21 -3.70 2.60
N SER A 299 -3.27 -2.89 2.70
CA SER A 299 -4.59 -3.28 3.23
C SER A 299 -5.33 -4.25 2.33
#